data_AF-A0A352UIH2-F1
#
_entry.id   AF-A0A352UIH2-F1
#
_cell.length_a   1.000
_cell.length_b   1.000
_cell.length_c   1.000
_cell.angle_alpha   90.00
_cell.angle_beta   90.00
_cell.angle_gamma   90.00
#
_symmetry.space_group_name_H-M   'P 1'
#
loop_
_entity.id
_entity.type
_entity.pdbx_description
1 polymer ?
#
loop_
_entity_poly.entity_id
_entity_poly.type
_entity_poly.pdbx_seq_one_letter_code
_entity_poly.pdbx_strand_id
1 'polypeptide(L)'
;REQAHISFMALGIALIMLTVAVPVQLGGPWISVAWAAEAVVLLWLSYQLRMWQLRVYSGGVFIVFLMWLFAVDTVAALEADLTPLTNEYLPVYLVGIATTFMGAYLVRRYKSESFDREAPLFPALLVIGNAILAVAVPIQVDEVWIAVAWSVQAFALMSLSFRLKVVEMRWISMGVLAILFVRLLIFDTSINFTMWDAESGTWVSRRFTLFLNYRMLAFASGIAAFYGAAFMLHRLRGGLQSWEKKELFIALLVAANVLTLWILSAEVIAAVDSQIIDVSGRTAEHVTSLSLSLLWAVYASLILVAGIVWRWRHVRLAGLGLLAIPVLKLFLVDSFALEQGYRVAAFLSLGGILLAGGFLYQRFSGAIREFLFEHNESGLHTNTN
;
A
#
# COMPACT_ATOMS: atom_id res chain seq x y z
N ARG A 1 0.39 -10.05 -55.47
CA ARG A 1 -0.25 -10.52 -54.21
C ARG A 1 0.50 -11.72 -53.62
N GLU A 2 0.83 -12.75 -54.41
CA GLU A 2 1.64 -13.90 -53.94
C GLU A 2 3.03 -13.52 -53.39
N GLN A 3 3.78 -12.65 -54.09
CA GLN A 3 5.10 -12.21 -53.61
C GLN A 3 5.05 -11.56 -52.22
N ALA A 4 4.00 -10.77 -51.94
CA ALA A 4 3.82 -10.15 -50.63
C ALA A 4 3.54 -11.19 -49.53
N HIS A 5 2.75 -12.23 -49.83
CA HIS A 5 2.51 -13.32 -48.88
C HIS A 5 3.78 -14.12 -48.58
N ILE A 6 4.61 -14.39 -49.57
CA ILE A 6 5.88 -15.09 -49.40
C ILE A 6 6.83 -14.27 -48.51
N SER A 7 6.93 -12.96 -48.73
CA SER A 7 7.74 -12.08 -47.88
C SER A 7 7.26 -12.04 -46.43
N PHE A 8 5.94 -12.03 -46.19
CA PHE A 8 5.40 -12.09 -44.83
C PHE A 8 5.65 -13.45 -44.15
N MET A 9 5.55 -14.56 -44.89
CA MET A 9 5.87 -15.88 -44.35
C MET A 9 7.36 -15.98 -44.00
N ALA A 10 8.25 -15.51 -44.87
CA ALA A 10 9.69 -15.49 -44.61
C ALA A 10 10.03 -14.63 -43.38
N LEU A 11 9.41 -13.44 -43.24
CA LEU A 11 9.58 -12.59 -42.07
C LEU A 11 9.09 -13.29 -40.79
N GLY A 12 7.90 -13.91 -40.82
CA GLY A 12 7.38 -14.64 -39.66
C GLY A 12 8.26 -15.81 -39.24
N ILE A 13 8.77 -16.58 -40.21
CA ILE A 13 9.70 -17.69 -39.95
C ILE A 13 11.01 -17.16 -39.36
N ALA A 14 11.60 -16.11 -39.94
CA ALA A 14 12.84 -15.51 -39.44
C ALA A 14 12.70 -15.03 -38.00
N LEU A 15 11.56 -14.39 -37.68
CA LEU A 15 11.27 -13.93 -36.34
C LEU A 15 11.09 -15.09 -35.36
N ILE A 16 10.32 -16.13 -35.71
CA ILE A 16 10.16 -17.33 -34.85
C ILE A 16 11.52 -17.98 -34.57
N MET A 17 12.37 -18.10 -35.60
CA MET A 17 13.72 -18.65 -35.43
C MET A 17 14.58 -17.77 -34.51
N LEU A 18 14.44 -16.44 -34.58
CA LEU A 18 15.13 -15.52 -33.68
C LEU A 18 14.69 -15.73 -32.22
N THR A 19 13.39 -15.74 -31.95
CA THR A 19 12.86 -15.95 -30.59
C THR A 19 13.25 -17.32 -30.03
N VAL A 20 13.26 -18.38 -30.86
CA VAL A 20 13.67 -19.74 -30.44
C VAL A 20 15.18 -19.86 -30.24
N ALA A 21 15.99 -19.09 -30.97
CA ALA A 21 17.43 -19.10 -30.79
C ALA A 21 17.87 -18.58 -29.41
N VAL A 22 17.07 -17.72 -28.78
CA VAL A 22 17.35 -17.13 -27.47
C VAL A 22 17.55 -18.20 -26.39
N PRO A 23 16.58 -19.07 -26.04
CA PRO A 23 16.78 -20.11 -25.02
C PRO A 23 17.80 -21.19 -25.45
N VAL A 24 18.11 -21.30 -26.74
CA VAL A 24 19.12 -22.25 -27.23
C VAL A 24 20.54 -21.72 -26.97
N GLN A 25 20.76 -20.41 -27.09
CA GLN A 25 22.09 -19.81 -26.92
C GLN A 25 22.34 -19.21 -25.54
N LEU A 26 21.30 -18.67 -24.90
CA LEU A 26 21.39 -18.02 -23.60
C LEU A 26 20.93 -18.97 -22.50
N GLY A 27 21.63 -18.95 -21.38
CA GLY A 27 21.26 -19.69 -20.17
C GLY A 27 20.71 -18.77 -19.09
N GLY A 28 19.87 -19.35 -18.23
CA GLY A 28 19.41 -18.72 -17.00
C GLY A 28 18.62 -17.42 -17.23
N PRO A 29 18.81 -16.39 -16.38
CA PRO A 29 17.97 -15.19 -16.37
C PRO A 29 18.07 -14.34 -17.65
N TRP A 30 19.11 -14.53 -18.47
CA TRP A 30 19.35 -13.76 -19.70
C TRP A 30 18.36 -14.04 -20.83
N ILE A 31 17.63 -15.16 -20.76
CA ILE A 31 16.56 -15.51 -21.73
C ILE A 31 15.48 -14.42 -21.73
N SER A 32 14.99 -14.05 -20.54
CA SER A 32 13.98 -13.01 -20.38
C SER A 32 14.46 -11.62 -20.82
N VAL A 33 15.72 -11.29 -20.54
CA VAL A 33 16.33 -10.02 -20.98
C VAL A 33 16.28 -9.91 -22.50
N ALA A 34 16.66 -10.98 -23.21
CA ALA A 34 16.66 -11.02 -24.65
C ALA A 34 15.23 -10.92 -25.24
N TRP A 35 14.26 -11.67 -24.73
CA TRP A 35 12.87 -11.57 -25.21
C TRP A 35 12.23 -10.21 -24.89
N ALA A 36 12.52 -9.62 -23.73
CA ALA A 36 12.04 -8.28 -23.40
C ALA A 36 12.59 -7.22 -24.37
N ALA A 37 13.88 -7.30 -24.71
CA ALA A 37 14.53 -6.43 -25.67
C ALA A 37 14.00 -6.66 -27.10
N GLU A 38 13.85 -7.92 -27.52
CA GLU A 38 13.28 -8.29 -28.81
C GLU A 38 11.86 -7.74 -28.96
N ALA A 39 11.00 -7.94 -27.96
CA ALA A 39 9.63 -7.45 -27.97
C ALA A 39 9.54 -5.93 -28.15
N VAL A 40 10.35 -5.14 -27.44
CA VAL A 40 10.30 -3.67 -27.55
C VAL A 40 10.89 -3.15 -28.85
N VAL A 41 11.95 -3.79 -29.37
CA VAL A 41 12.54 -3.46 -30.67
C VAL A 41 11.54 -3.74 -31.79
N LEU A 42 10.86 -4.89 -31.74
CA LEU A 42 9.81 -5.23 -32.69
C LEU A 42 8.62 -4.27 -32.61
N LEU A 43 8.24 -3.85 -31.40
CA LEU A 43 7.19 -2.85 -31.22
C LEU A 43 7.60 -1.53 -31.88
N TRP A 44 8.83 -1.07 -31.67
CA TRP A 44 9.35 0.12 -32.32
C TRP A 44 9.37 -0.01 -33.86
N LEU A 45 9.91 -1.11 -34.39
CA LEU A 45 9.94 -1.38 -35.83
C LEU A 45 8.54 -1.46 -36.44
N SER A 46 7.56 -1.97 -35.69
CA SER A 46 6.18 -2.06 -36.15
C SER A 46 5.54 -0.70 -36.42
N TYR A 47 5.94 0.34 -35.67
CA TYR A 47 5.51 1.71 -35.91
C TYR A 47 6.27 2.30 -37.10
N GLN A 48 7.59 2.15 -37.13
CA GLN A 48 8.41 2.71 -38.22
C GLN A 48 8.07 2.15 -39.59
N LEU A 49 7.80 0.84 -39.67
CA LEU A 49 7.43 0.16 -40.92
C LEU A 49 5.92 0.15 -41.18
N ARG A 50 5.11 0.63 -40.22
CA ARG A 50 3.63 0.62 -40.27
C ARG A 50 3.05 -0.77 -40.56
N MET A 51 3.66 -1.81 -40.01
CA MET A 51 3.28 -3.21 -40.23
C MET A 51 2.53 -3.77 -39.02
N TRP A 52 1.25 -4.09 -39.21
CA TRP A 52 0.41 -4.71 -38.16
C TRP A 52 0.94 -6.08 -37.72
N GLN A 53 1.51 -6.86 -38.64
CA GLN A 53 2.06 -8.18 -38.36
C GLN A 53 3.20 -8.12 -37.33
N LEU A 54 4.06 -7.08 -37.40
CA LEU A 54 5.10 -6.85 -36.40
C LEU A 54 4.53 -6.44 -35.04
N ARG A 55 3.37 -5.77 -34.99
CA ARG A 55 2.67 -5.44 -33.73
C ARG A 55 2.18 -6.71 -33.04
N VAL A 56 1.52 -7.59 -33.79
CA VAL A 56 1.03 -8.87 -33.26
C VAL A 56 2.19 -9.73 -32.79
N TYR A 57 3.26 -9.79 -33.58
CA TYR A 57 4.44 -10.58 -33.23
C TYR A 57 5.14 -10.04 -31.98
N SER A 58 5.36 -8.72 -31.89
CA SER A 58 5.87 -8.05 -30.70
C SER A 58 5.04 -8.38 -29.46
N GLY A 59 3.70 -8.30 -29.56
CA GLY A 59 2.80 -8.67 -28.46
C GLY A 59 2.93 -10.14 -28.07
N GLY A 60 3.11 -11.04 -29.06
CA GLY A 60 3.36 -12.47 -28.82
C GLY A 60 4.65 -12.72 -28.04
N VAL A 61 5.77 -12.15 -28.49
CA VAL A 61 7.07 -12.25 -27.78
C VAL A 61 6.97 -11.64 -26.39
N PHE A 62 6.28 -10.51 -26.24
CA PHE A 62 6.06 -9.88 -24.94
C PHE A 62 5.28 -10.78 -23.97
N ILE A 63 4.26 -11.49 -24.45
CA ILE A 63 3.50 -12.46 -23.63
C ILE A 63 4.41 -13.63 -23.23
N VAL A 64 5.23 -14.15 -24.14
CA VAL A 64 6.21 -15.22 -23.83
C VAL A 64 7.19 -14.75 -22.77
N PHE A 65 7.74 -13.55 -22.91
CA PHE A 65 8.60 -12.91 -21.91
C PHE A 65 7.90 -12.83 -20.54
N LEU A 66 6.67 -12.32 -20.46
CA LEU A 66 5.97 -12.20 -19.17
C LEU A 66 5.69 -13.57 -18.53
N MET A 67 5.27 -14.56 -19.33
CA MET A 67 5.05 -15.91 -18.83
C MET A 67 6.34 -16.51 -18.28
N TRP A 68 7.47 -16.35 -18.98
CA TRP A 68 8.75 -16.85 -18.52
C TRP A 68 9.27 -16.12 -17.28
N LEU A 69 9.18 -14.79 -17.27
CA LEU A 69 9.58 -13.97 -16.12
C LEU A 69 8.87 -14.41 -14.84
N PHE A 70 7.55 -14.62 -14.89
CA PHE A 70 6.78 -14.97 -13.68
C PHE A 70 6.81 -16.46 -13.35
N ALA A 71 6.79 -17.36 -14.34
CA ALA A 71 6.71 -18.79 -14.10
C ALA A 71 8.08 -19.46 -13.88
N VAL A 72 9.14 -18.89 -14.44
CA VAL A 72 10.50 -19.48 -14.39
C VAL A 72 11.42 -18.58 -13.57
N ASP A 73 11.70 -17.36 -14.04
CA ASP A 73 12.75 -16.54 -13.40
C ASP A 73 12.38 -16.12 -11.98
N THR A 74 11.11 -15.74 -11.76
CA THR A 74 10.63 -15.34 -10.43
C THR A 74 10.63 -16.51 -9.46
N VAL A 75 10.29 -17.72 -9.91
CA VAL A 75 10.32 -18.93 -9.07
C VAL A 75 11.76 -19.29 -8.72
N ALA A 76 12.65 -19.30 -9.73
CA ALA A 76 14.06 -19.57 -9.53
C ALA A 76 14.74 -18.53 -8.60
N ALA A 77 14.36 -17.25 -8.73
CA ALA A 77 14.85 -16.18 -7.85
C ALA A 77 14.38 -16.35 -6.40
N LEU A 78 13.18 -16.87 -6.16
CA LEU A 78 12.65 -17.13 -4.81
C LEU A 78 13.29 -18.37 -4.16
N GLU A 79 13.73 -19.34 -4.95
CA GLU A 79 14.43 -20.54 -4.46
C GLU A 79 15.93 -20.30 -4.23
N ALA A 80 16.50 -19.29 -4.89
CA ALA A 80 17.89 -18.91 -4.75
C ALA A 80 18.12 -18.05 -3.49
N ASP A 81 19.20 -18.32 -2.75
CA ASP A 81 19.63 -17.46 -1.65
C ASP A 81 20.37 -16.24 -2.22
N LEU A 82 19.59 -15.21 -2.56
CA LEU A 82 20.07 -14.07 -3.32
C LEU A 82 20.73 -13.02 -2.43
N THR A 83 21.86 -12.49 -2.90
CA THR A 83 22.40 -11.25 -2.32
C THR A 83 21.54 -10.06 -2.74
N PRO A 84 21.12 -9.20 -1.80
CA PRO A 84 20.32 -8.02 -2.12
C PRO A 84 21.04 -7.12 -3.11
N LEU A 85 20.34 -6.67 -4.14
CA LEU A 85 20.82 -5.72 -5.17
C LEU A 85 22.06 -6.14 -5.97
N THR A 86 22.63 -7.33 -5.75
CA THR A 86 23.81 -7.84 -6.48
C THR A 86 23.58 -9.22 -7.10
N ASN A 87 22.33 -9.68 -7.18
CA ASN A 87 21.98 -10.96 -7.77
C ASN A 87 21.85 -10.92 -9.31
N GLU A 88 21.94 -12.09 -9.92
CA GLU A 88 21.83 -12.31 -11.36
C GLU A 88 20.43 -12.03 -11.93
N TYR A 89 19.39 -11.98 -11.08
CA TYR A 89 18.01 -11.70 -11.49
C TYR A 89 17.68 -10.19 -11.51
N LEU A 90 18.47 -9.35 -10.85
CA LEU A 90 18.26 -7.89 -10.84
C LEU A 90 18.19 -7.29 -12.25
N PRO A 91 19.13 -7.61 -13.18
CA PRO A 91 19.06 -7.12 -14.55
C PRO A 91 17.77 -7.54 -15.27
N VAL A 92 17.23 -8.72 -14.98
CA VAL A 92 15.99 -9.21 -15.60
C VAL A 92 14.82 -8.31 -15.25
N TYR A 93 14.65 -8.01 -13.96
CA TYR A 93 13.58 -7.12 -13.52
C TYR A 93 13.80 -5.69 -14.01
N LEU A 94 15.02 -5.16 -13.94
CA LEU A 94 15.32 -3.80 -14.42
C LEU A 94 15.05 -3.64 -15.92
N VAL A 95 15.53 -4.59 -16.74
CA VAL A 95 15.29 -4.58 -18.18
C VAL A 95 13.80 -4.79 -18.46
N GLY A 96 13.13 -5.72 -17.78
CA GLY A 96 11.69 -5.95 -17.94
C GLY A 96 10.84 -4.72 -17.64
N ILE A 97 11.16 -4.00 -16.56
CA ILE A 97 10.51 -2.73 -16.20
C ILE A 97 10.80 -1.66 -17.27
N ALA A 98 12.08 -1.51 -17.67
CA ALA A 98 12.50 -0.51 -18.64
C ALA A 98 11.87 -0.73 -20.03
N THR A 99 11.85 -1.96 -20.53
CA THR A 99 11.26 -2.31 -21.83
C THR A 99 9.76 -2.14 -21.83
N THR A 100 9.09 -2.47 -20.72
CA THR A 100 7.65 -2.28 -20.58
C THR A 100 7.27 -0.80 -20.56
N PHE A 101 7.99 0.04 -19.80
CA PHE A 101 7.77 1.49 -19.81
C PHE A 101 8.18 2.15 -21.13
N MET A 102 9.23 1.66 -21.78
CA MET A 102 9.60 2.06 -23.14
C MET A 102 8.48 1.72 -24.12
N GLY A 103 7.88 0.53 -24.02
CA GLY A 103 6.71 0.15 -24.79
C GLY A 103 5.53 1.11 -24.59
N ALA A 104 5.22 1.45 -23.34
CA ALA A 104 4.18 2.43 -23.03
C ALA A 104 4.50 3.81 -23.64
N TYR A 105 5.76 4.24 -23.58
CA TYR A 105 6.23 5.48 -24.21
C TYR A 105 6.05 5.44 -25.73
N LEU A 106 6.43 4.34 -26.39
CA LEU A 106 6.27 4.17 -27.84
C LEU A 106 4.80 4.22 -28.27
N VAL A 107 3.92 3.47 -27.60
CA VAL A 107 2.47 3.48 -27.88
C VAL A 107 1.92 4.91 -27.75
N ARG A 108 2.35 5.66 -26.72
CA ARG A 108 1.92 7.05 -26.55
C ARG A 108 2.50 7.98 -27.61
N ARG A 109 3.76 7.79 -28.00
CA ARG A 109 4.48 8.63 -28.97
C ARG A 109 3.93 8.49 -30.39
N TYR A 110 3.48 7.30 -30.76
CA TYR A 110 2.95 6.94 -32.08
C TYR A 110 1.42 6.77 -32.07
N LYS A 111 0.72 7.40 -31.13
CA LYS A 111 -0.75 7.32 -30.99
C LYS A 111 -1.52 7.68 -32.27
N SER A 112 -0.99 8.53 -33.14
CA SER A 112 -1.63 8.87 -34.43
C SER A 112 -1.60 7.71 -35.44
N GLU A 113 -0.73 6.72 -35.23
CA GLU A 113 -0.55 5.54 -36.08
C GLU A 113 -1.05 4.27 -35.40
N SER A 114 -1.61 4.37 -34.19
CA SER A 114 -2.22 3.26 -33.47
C SER A 114 -3.63 2.98 -33.97
N PHE A 115 -3.99 1.71 -34.07
CA PHE A 115 -5.37 1.32 -34.37
C PHE A 115 -6.26 1.61 -33.16
N ASP A 116 -7.55 1.89 -33.34
CA ASP A 116 -8.46 2.17 -32.22
C ASP A 116 -8.50 1.04 -31.18
N ARG A 117 -8.30 -0.21 -31.63
CA ARG A 117 -8.22 -1.40 -30.76
C ARG A 117 -6.98 -1.43 -29.87
N GLU A 118 -5.97 -0.60 -30.12
CA GLU A 118 -4.73 -0.49 -29.35
C GLU A 118 -4.80 0.55 -28.23
N ALA A 119 -5.91 1.28 -28.11
CA ALA A 119 -6.14 2.22 -27.01
C ALA A 119 -5.84 1.67 -25.60
N PRO A 120 -6.17 0.40 -25.25
CA PRO A 120 -5.86 -0.14 -23.92
C PRO A 120 -4.39 -0.56 -23.75
N LEU A 121 -3.56 -0.61 -24.81
CA LEU A 121 -2.16 -1.05 -24.68
C LEU A 121 -1.33 -0.10 -23.82
N PHE A 122 -1.56 1.21 -23.94
CA PHE A 122 -0.86 2.20 -23.13
C PHE A 122 -1.07 1.99 -21.61
N PRO A 123 -2.31 1.99 -21.09
CA PRO A 123 -2.53 1.72 -19.67
C PRO A 123 -2.12 0.30 -19.29
N ALA A 124 -2.32 -0.71 -20.14
CA ALA A 124 -1.92 -2.09 -19.86
C ALA A 124 -0.40 -2.22 -19.62
N LEU A 125 0.43 -1.60 -20.46
CA LEU A 125 1.88 -1.61 -20.27
C LEU A 125 2.29 -0.88 -18.99
N LEU A 126 1.65 0.23 -18.65
CA LEU A 126 1.89 0.89 -17.36
C LEU A 126 1.54 -0.01 -16.16
N VAL A 127 0.44 -0.77 -16.27
CA VAL A 127 0.04 -1.73 -15.24
C VAL A 127 1.07 -2.85 -15.10
N ILE A 128 1.44 -3.46 -16.22
CA ILE A 128 2.40 -4.57 -16.26
C ILE A 128 3.77 -4.12 -15.71
N GLY A 129 4.29 -2.96 -16.14
CA GLY A 129 5.59 -2.46 -15.68
C GLY A 129 5.62 -2.22 -14.17
N ASN A 130 4.52 -1.72 -13.60
CA ASN A 130 4.41 -1.54 -12.16
C ASN A 130 4.15 -2.84 -11.39
N ALA A 131 3.47 -3.82 -11.99
CA ALA A 131 3.33 -5.15 -11.40
C ALA A 131 4.69 -5.86 -11.31
N ILE A 132 5.50 -5.79 -12.38
CA ILE A 132 6.88 -6.29 -12.35
C ILE A 132 7.69 -5.59 -11.26
N LEU A 133 7.61 -4.26 -11.17
CA LEU A 133 8.30 -3.51 -10.11
C LEU A 133 7.82 -3.94 -8.70
N ALA A 134 6.52 -4.13 -8.49
CA ALA A 134 5.99 -4.54 -7.19
C ALA A 134 6.47 -5.95 -6.78
N VAL A 135 6.58 -6.87 -7.74
CA VAL A 135 7.10 -8.25 -7.52
C VAL A 135 8.62 -8.25 -7.35
N ALA A 136 9.35 -7.39 -8.06
CA ALA A 136 10.79 -7.30 -7.94
C ALA A 136 11.24 -6.87 -6.54
N VAL A 137 10.52 -5.96 -5.89
CA VAL A 137 10.89 -5.43 -4.57
C VAL A 137 11.16 -6.54 -3.52
N PRO A 138 10.23 -7.44 -3.18
CA PRO A 138 10.46 -8.48 -2.18
C PRO A 138 11.56 -9.48 -2.52
N ILE A 139 11.96 -9.56 -3.80
CA ILE A 139 13.04 -10.44 -4.27
C ILE A 139 14.40 -9.76 -4.15
N GLN A 140 14.42 -8.42 -4.24
CA GLN A 140 15.65 -7.65 -4.41
C GLN A 140 16.11 -6.95 -3.13
N VAL A 141 15.21 -6.71 -2.17
CA VAL A 141 15.52 -6.02 -0.91
C VAL A 141 14.99 -6.77 0.31
N ASP A 142 15.70 -6.63 1.42
CA ASP A 142 15.39 -7.34 2.66
C ASP A 142 14.21 -6.76 3.43
N GLU A 143 13.49 -7.63 4.12
CA GLU A 143 12.46 -7.39 5.16
C GLU A 143 11.85 -5.97 5.19
N VAL A 144 12.50 -5.05 5.91
CA VAL A 144 12.03 -3.69 6.23
C VAL A 144 12.03 -2.79 5.00
N TRP A 145 13.02 -2.96 4.13
CA TRP A 145 13.17 -2.16 2.92
C TRP A 145 12.06 -2.47 1.91
N ILE A 146 11.42 -3.63 2.00
CA ILE A 146 10.26 -3.96 1.17
C ILE A 146 9.10 -3.01 1.46
N ALA A 147 8.77 -2.79 2.74
CA ALA A 147 7.71 -1.86 3.13
C ALA A 147 8.04 -0.42 2.71
N VAL A 148 9.29 0.00 2.88
CA VAL A 148 9.78 1.32 2.46
C VAL A 148 9.67 1.48 0.94
N ALA A 149 10.13 0.50 0.16
CA ALA A 149 10.11 0.53 -1.29
C ALA A 149 8.67 0.55 -1.84
N TRP A 150 7.76 -0.27 -1.31
CA TRP A 150 6.34 -0.22 -1.68
C TRP A 150 5.66 1.08 -1.26
N SER A 151 6.05 1.68 -0.12
CA SER A 151 5.57 3.01 0.29
C SER A 151 5.94 4.07 -0.74
N VAL A 152 7.22 4.08 -1.16
CA VAL A 152 7.73 5.00 -2.18
C VAL A 152 7.07 4.74 -3.53
N GLN A 153 6.94 3.47 -3.94
CA GLN A 153 6.28 3.08 -5.19
C GLN A 153 4.83 3.55 -5.22
N ALA A 154 4.06 3.26 -4.17
CA ALA A 154 2.67 3.66 -4.04
C ALA A 154 2.51 5.18 -4.14
N PHE A 155 3.34 5.95 -3.41
CA PHE A 155 3.31 7.40 -3.44
C PHE A 155 3.67 7.96 -4.81
N ALA A 156 4.72 7.42 -5.45
CA ALA A 156 5.13 7.83 -6.79
C ALA A 156 4.03 7.55 -7.82
N LEU A 157 3.39 6.38 -7.77
CA LEU A 157 2.27 6.02 -8.63
C LEU A 157 1.06 6.93 -8.41
N MET A 158 0.73 7.23 -7.16
CA MET A 158 -0.36 8.16 -6.84
C MET A 158 -0.09 9.54 -7.46
N SER A 159 1.11 10.08 -7.24
CA SER A 159 1.54 11.36 -7.82
C SER A 159 1.49 11.35 -9.36
N LEU A 160 2.03 10.30 -10.00
CA LEU A 160 2.03 10.17 -11.45
C LEU A 160 0.63 10.01 -12.03
N SER A 161 -0.29 9.36 -11.31
CA SER A 161 -1.69 9.22 -11.74
C SER A 161 -2.36 10.58 -11.95
N PHE A 162 -2.10 11.56 -11.07
CA PHE A 162 -2.62 12.92 -11.21
C PHE A 162 -1.88 13.72 -12.28
N ARG A 163 -0.56 13.59 -12.40
CA ARG A 163 0.24 14.29 -13.41
C ARG A 163 -0.09 13.85 -14.83
N LEU A 164 -0.26 12.55 -15.04
CA LEU A 164 -0.53 11.97 -16.34
C LEU A 164 -2.03 11.83 -16.65
N LYS A 165 -2.90 12.06 -15.66
CA LYS A 165 -4.37 11.87 -15.75
C LYS A 165 -4.74 10.44 -16.18
N VAL A 166 -3.98 9.46 -15.70
CA VAL A 166 -4.19 8.03 -15.98
C VAL A 166 -4.79 7.40 -14.72
N VAL A 167 -6.04 6.94 -14.82
CA VAL A 167 -6.80 6.41 -13.68
C VAL A 167 -6.24 5.05 -13.24
N GLU A 168 -5.74 4.27 -14.20
CA GLU A 168 -5.18 2.94 -13.98
C GLU A 168 -3.94 2.98 -13.07
N MET A 169 -3.09 4.01 -13.21
CA MET A 169 -1.97 4.24 -12.27
C MET A 169 -2.44 4.46 -10.83
N ARG A 170 -3.61 5.08 -10.66
CA ARG A 170 -4.20 5.30 -9.35
C ARG A 170 -4.69 3.99 -8.74
N TRP A 171 -5.31 3.14 -9.55
CA TRP A 171 -5.82 1.84 -9.10
C TRP A 171 -4.66 0.93 -8.67
N ILE A 172 -3.55 0.94 -9.39
CA ILE A 172 -2.33 0.21 -9.00
C ILE A 172 -1.77 0.77 -7.70
N SER A 173 -1.66 2.09 -7.57
CA SER A 173 -1.23 2.72 -6.32
C SER A 173 -2.09 2.27 -5.13
N MET A 174 -3.42 2.24 -5.30
CA MET A 174 -4.34 1.73 -4.28
C MET A 174 -4.10 0.24 -3.98
N GLY A 175 -3.86 -0.58 -5.00
CA GLY A 175 -3.52 -1.99 -4.84
C GLY A 175 -2.23 -2.20 -4.03
N VAL A 176 -1.17 -1.47 -4.36
CA VAL A 176 0.11 -1.51 -3.63
C VAL A 176 -0.08 -1.03 -2.19
N LEU A 177 -0.85 0.04 -1.95
CA LEU A 177 -1.19 0.49 -0.61
C LEU A 177 -1.96 -0.56 0.19
N ALA A 178 -2.93 -1.23 -0.43
CA ALA A 178 -3.70 -2.29 0.23
C ALA A 178 -2.81 -3.48 0.63
N ILE A 179 -1.92 -3.92 -0.27
CA ILE A 179 -0.94 -4.97 0.01
C ILE A 179 0.01 -4.52 1.13
N LEU A 180 0.50 -3.28 1.07
CA LEU A 180 1.37 -2.70 2.09
C LEU A 180 0.69 -2.64 3.46
N PHE A 181 -0.60 -2.27 3.52
CA PHE A 181 -1.37 -2.24 4.78
C PHE A 181 -1.43 -3.62 5.42
N VAL A 182 -1.78 -4.65 4.63
CA VAL A 182 -1.84 -6.03 5.11
C VAL A 182 -0.45 -6.50 5.54
N ARG A 183 0.58 -6.19 4.74
CA ARG A 183 1.97 -6.56 5.03
C ARG A 183 2.43 -5.98 6.36
N LEU A 184 2.23 -4.67 6.56
CA LEU A 184 2.64 -3.99 7.78
C LEU A 184 2.01 -4.62 9.02
N LEU A 185 0.71 -4.93 8.95
CA LEU A 185 -0.01 -5.52 10.08
C LEU A 185 0.39 -6.97 10.36
N ILE A 186 0.62 -7.79 9.33
CA ILE A 186 0.85 -9.23 9.50
C ILE A 186 2.33 -9.56 9.66
N PHE A 187 3.18 -9.01 8.80
CA PHE A 187 4.59 -9.39 8.70
C PHE A 187 5.49 -8.42 9.46
N ASP A 188 5.29 -7.10 9.29
CA ASP A 188 6.20 -6.12 9.91
C ASP A 188 5.91 -5.90 11.41
N THR A 189 4.73 -6.28 11.91
CA THR A 189 4.42 -6.27 13.35
C THR A 189 5.31 -7.22 14.14
N SER A 190 5.54 -8.42 13.60
CA SER A 190 6.19 -9.55 14.25
C SER A 190 7.69 -9.66 13.95
N ILE A 191 8.33 -8.60 13.45
CA ILE A 191 9.79 -8.60 13.23
C ILE A 191 10.44 -8.88 14.59
N ASN A 192 10.84 -10.13 14.77
CA ASN A 192 11.38 -10.64 16.03
C ASN A 192 12.69 -9.93 16.31
N PHE A 193 12.85 -9.47 17.55
CA PHE A 193 14.10 -8.85 18.01
C PHE A 193 15.26 -9.86 18.10
N THR A 194 15.08 -11.11 17.72
CA THR A 194 16.09 -12.16 17.81
C THR A 194 16.77 -12.38 16.47
N MET A 195 18.07 -12.10 16.41
CA MET A 195 18.93 -12.43 15.28
C MET A 195 19.75 -13.68 15.62
N TRP A 196 19.92 -14.59 14.66
CA TRP A 196 20.89 -15.67 14.82
C TRP A 196 22.30 -15.08 14.73
N ASP A 197 23.03 -15.13 15.83
CA ASP A 197 24.45 -14.75 15.85
C ASP A 197 25.28 -15.96 15.44
N ALA A 198 25.89 -15.87 14.26
CA ALA A 198 26.71 -16.93 13.69
C ALA A 198 28.03 -17.15 14.44
N GLU A 199 28.52 -16.16 15.19
CA GLU A 199 29.72 -16.29 16.03
C GLU A 199 29.41 -16.95 17.37
N SER A 200 28.26 -16.63 17.98
CA SER A 200 27.87 -17.18 19.27
C SER A 200 27.02 -18.46 19.19
N GLY A 201 26.47 -18.78 18.01
CA GLY A 201 25.58 -19.93 17.80
C GLY A 201 24.27 -19.83 18.57
N THR A 202 23.85 -18.60 18.92
CA THR A 202 22.63 -18.35 19.71
C THR A 202 21.78 -17.27 19.08
N TRP A 203 20.48 -17.32 19.34
CA TRP A 203 19.58 -16.21 19.07
C TRP A 203 19.89 -15.06 20.04
N VAL A 204 20.47 -13.96 19.52
CA VAL A 204 20.78 -12.76 20.29
C VAL A 204 19.67 -11.75 20.08
N SER A 205 19.06 -11.30 21.17
CA SER A 205 18.09 -10.21 21.16
C SER A 205 18.79 -8.90 20.84
N ARG A 206 18.43 -8.24 19.73
CA ARG A 206 18.87 -6.88 19.41
C ARG A 206 18.48 -5.96 20.57
N ARG A 207 19.38 -5.03 20.93
CA ARG A 207 19.11 -3.98 21.91
C ARG A 207 17.84 -3.25 21.47
N PHE A 208 16.76 -3.41 22.23
CA PHE A 208 15.53 -2.68 21.99
C PHE A 208 15.82 -1.18 22.14
N THR A 209 15.64 -0.42 21.05
CA THR A 209 15.71 1.04 21.08
C THR A 209 14.32 1.60 20.91
N LEU A 210 13.76 2.16 21.99
CA LEU A 210 12.41 2.71 21.99
C LEU A 210 12.26 3.75 20.86
N PHE A 211 11.25 3.59 20.00
CA PHE A 211 10.94 4.44 18.83
C PHE A 211 11.92 4.45 17.64
N LEU A 212 13.18 4.02 17.77
CA LEU A 212 14.19 4.07 16.69
C LEU A 212 14.54 2.67 16.14
N ASN A 213 13.53 1.82 16.03
CA ASN A 213 13.68 0.46 15.48
C ASN A 213 13.36 0.41 13.97
N TYR A 214 13.87 -0.61 13.29
CA TYR A 214 13.56 -0.88 11.87
C TYR A 214 12.05 -1.05 11.61
N ARG A 215 11.31 -1.62 12.57
CA ARG A 215 9.85 -1.70 12.53
C ARG A 215 9.20 -0.31 12.43
N MET A 216 9.68 0.66 13.21
CA MET A 216 9.16 2.02 13.15
C MET A 216 9.43 2.65 11.78
N LEU A 217 10.56 2.38 11.14
CA LEU A 217 10.87 2.87 9.80
C LEU A 217 9.85 2.37 8.76
N ALA A 218 9.56 1.06 8.75
CA ALA A 218 8.57 0.45 7.85
C ALA A 218 7.18 1.04 8.05
N PHE A 219 6.71 1.14 9.30
CA PHE A 219 5.41 1.73 9.60
C PHE A 219 5.37 3.22 9.26
N ALA A 220 6.42 3.99 9.59
CA ALA A 220 6.48 5.41 9.31
C ALA A 220 6.45 5.71 7.81
N SER A 221 7.18 4.95 6.99
CA SER A 221 7.12 5.11 5.53
C SER A 221 5.73 4.79 4.99
N GLY A 222 5.09 3.73 5.49
CA GLY A 222 3.74 3.36 5.08
C GLY A 222 2.71 4.41 5.48
N ILE A 223 2.70 4.83 6.74
CA ILE A 223 1.83 5.88 7.27
C ILE A 223 2.00 7.17 6.47
N ALA A 224 3.24 7.57 6.16
CA ALA A 224 3.52 8.73 5.32
C ALA A 224 2.96 8.57 3.90
N ALA A 225 3.07 7.39 3.30
CA ALA A 225 2.48 7.12 1.98
C ALA A 225 0.96 7.20 2.00
N PHE A 226 0.29 6.66 3.02
CA PHE A 226 -1.17 6.75 3.18
C PHE A 226 -1.65 8.20 3.37
N TYR A 227 -1.03 8.96 4.29
CA TYR A 227 -1.37 10.37 4.49
C TYR A 227 -1.03 11.22 3.26
N GLY A 228 0.10 10.93 2.59
CA GLY A 228 0.50 11.59 1.34
C GLY A 228 -0.51 11.35 0.22
N ALA A 229 -0.98 10.11 0.05
CA ALA A 229 -2.01 9.78 -0.92
C ALA A 229 -3.35 10.47 -0.60
N ALA A 230 -3.77 10.48 0.67
CA ALA A 230 -4.97 11.21 1.11
C ALA A 230 -4.84 12.73 0.85
N PHE A 231 -3.68 13.31 1.14
CA PHE A 231 -3.40 14.72 0.86
C PHE A 231 -3.49 15.05 -0.63
N MET A 232 -2.91 14.20 -1.49
CA MET A 232 -3.00 14.35 -2.95
C MET A 232 -4.44 14.30 -3.43
N LEU A 233 -5.25 13.35 -2.96
CA LEU A 233 -6.69 13.28 -3.30
C LEU A 233 -7.46 14.53 -2.87
N HIS A 234 -7.14 15.06 -1.69
CA HIS A 234 -7.78 16.27 -1.19
C HIS A 234 -7.43 17.51 -2.01
N ARG A 235 -6.15 17.64 -2.39
CA ARG A 235 -5.59 18.81 -3.11
C ARG A 235 -5.90 18.77 -4.61
N LEU A 236 -5.80 17.61 -5.24
CA LEU A 236 -5.85 17.42 -6.69
C LEU A 236 -7.19 16.81 -7.12
N ARG A 237 -8.29 17.56 -6.91
CA ARG A 237 -9.66 17.06 -7.15
C ARG A 237 -10.06 16.87 -8.62
N GLY A 238 -9.22 17.32 -9.55
CA GLY A 238 -9.51 17.28 -10.98
C GLY A 238 -9.44 15.85 -11.54
N GLY A 239 -10.52 15.39 -12.17
CA GLY A 239 -10.58 14.06 -12.79
C GLY A 239 -10.78 12.89 -11.82
N LEU A 240 -11.17 13.16 -10.57
CA LEU A 240 -11.58 12.13 -9.61
C LEU A 240 -13.04 11.72 -9.83
N GLN A 241 -13.30 10.42 -9.79
CA GLN A 241 -14.64 9.85 -9.73
C GLN A 241 -15.29 10.21 -8.37
N SER A 242 -16.63 10.23 -8.33
CA SER A 242 -17.38 10.69 -7.16
C SER A 242 -17.07 9.90 -5.88
N TRP A 243 -16.85 8.58 -6.00
CA TRP A 243 -16.49 7.72 -4.88
C TRP A 243 -15.04 7.94 -4.39
N GLU A 244 -14.10 8.26 -5.30
CA GLU A 244 -12.70 8.53 -4.94
C GLU A 244 -12.54 9.78 -4.09
N LYS A 245 -13.42 10.78 -4.28
CA LYS A 245 -13.36 12.05 -3.54
C LYS A 245 -13.69 11.88 -2.06
N LYS A 246 -14.56 10.94 -1.71
CA LYS A 246 -15.11 10.81 -0.36
C LYS A 246 -14.71 9.48 0.29
N GLU A 247 -15.11 8.36 -0.30
CA GLU A 247 -14.92 7.04 0.30
C GLU A 247 -13.43 6.68 0.37
N LEU A 248 -12.69 6.85 -0.74
CA LEU A 248 -11.27 6.55 -0.77
C LEU A 248 -10.45 7.47 0.14
N PHE A 249 -10.76 8.78 0.16
CA PHE A 249 -10.11 9.73 1.05
C PHE A 249 -10.30 9.34 2.52
N ILE A 250 -11.53 8.98 2.92
CA ILE A 250 -11.82 8.52 4.27
C ILE A 250 -11.10 7.21 4.56
N ALA A 251 -11.14 6.23 3.65
CA ALA A 251 -10.50 4.94 3.80
C ALA A 251 -8.98 5.07 4.03
N LEU A 252 -8.29 5.92 3.26
CA LEU A 252 -6.85 6.15 3.44
C LEU A 252 -6.52 6.80 4.78
N LEU A 253 -7.31 7.78 5.23
CA LEU A 253 -7.14 8.39 6.55
C LEU A 253 -7.37 7.38 7.67
N VAL A 254 -8.42 6.55 7.57
CA VAL A 254 -8.70 5.50 8.54
C VAL A 254 -7.55 4.50 8.58
N ALA A 255 -7.08 4.02 7.42
CA ALA A 255 -5.95 3.10 7.33
C ALA A 255 -4.68 3.68 7.96
N ALA A 256 -4.35 4.94 7.68
CA ALA A 256 -3.20 5.62 8.29
C ALA A 256 -3.30 5.69 9.82
N ASN A 257 -4.48 6.00 10.34
CA ASN A 257 -4.73 6.09 11.79
C ASN A 257 -4.68 4.71 12.46
N VAL A 258 -5.23 3.68 11.81
CA VAL A 258 -5.14 2.29 12.28
C VAL A 258 -3.68 1.87 12.37
N LEU A 259 -2.88 2.08 11.31
CA LEU A 259 -1.45 1.77 11.32
C LEU A 259 -0.69 2.54 12.41
N THR A 260 -1.03 3.82 12.60
CA THR A 260 -0.40 4.68 13.64
C THR A 260 -0.70 4.14 15.05
N LEU A 261 -1.97 3.84 15.34
CA LEU A 261 -2.35 3.30 16.64
C LEU A 261 -1.76 1.89 16.86
N TRP A 262 -1.67 1.10 15.79
CA TRP A 262 -1.10 -0.24 15.81
C TRP A 262 0.38 -0.23 16.15
N ILE A 263 1.21 0.57 15.46
CA ILE A 263 2.65 0.64 15.76
C ILE A 263 2.90 1.17 17.17
N LEU A 264 2.15 2.18 17.61
CA LEU A 264 2.27 2.71 18.97
C LEU A 264 1.90 1.65 20.01
N SER A 265 0.88 0.84 19.76
CA SER A 265 0.51 -0.29 20.61
C SER A 265 1.61 -1.36 20.63
N ALA A 266 2.18 -1.69 19.47
CA ALA A 266 3.27 -2.67 19.35
C ALA A 266 4.57 -2.21 20.03
N GLU A 267 4.88 -0.90 20.01
CA GLU A 267 6.02 -0.33 20.74
C GLU A 267 5.79 -0.39 22.26
N VAL A 268 4.58 -0.12 22.76
CA VAL A 268 4.25 -0.27 24.19
C VAL A 268 4.40 -1.71 24.64
N ILE A 269 3.86 -2.67 23.88
CA ILE A 269 3.97 -4.10 24.19
C ILE A 269 5.45 -4.51 24.22
N ALA A 270 6.23 -4.13 23.20
CA ALA A 270 7.65 -4.46 23.13
C ALA A 270 8.46 -3.81 24.27
N ALA A 271 8.12 -2.58 24.67
CA ALA A 271 8.80 -1.90 25.77
C ALA A 271 8.58 -2.61 27.11
N VAL A 272 7.37 -3.10 27.38
CA VAL A 272 7.07 -3.86 28.61
C VAL A 272 7.72 -5.25 28.58
N ASP A 273 7.72 -5.92 27.42
CA ASP A 273 8.27 -7.27 27.25
C ASP A 273 9.81 -7.30 27.28
N SER A 274 10.47 -6.19 26.90
CA SER A 274 11.94 -6.08 26.86
C SER A 274 12.67 -6.15 28.21
N GLN A 275 11.97 -6.46 29.32
CA GLN A 275 12.51 -6.58 30.68
C GLN A 275 13.33 -5.38 31.19
N ILE A 276 13.18 -4.20 30.58
CA ILE A 276 13.81 -2.95 31.08
C ILE A 276 13.32 -2.61 32.50
N ILE A 277 12.13 -3.08 32.85
CA ILE A 277 11.57 -3.02 34.20
C ILE A 277 11.43 -4.47 34.68
N ASP A 278 12.19 -4.85 35.71
CA ASP A 278 12.16 -6.18 36.33
C ASP A 278 10.83 -6.40 37.07
N VAL A 279 9.81 -6.74 36.30
CA VAL A 279 8.43 -6.94 36.77
C VAL A 279 8.07 -8.40 36.52
N SER A 280 7.65 -9.10 37.57
CA SER A 280 7.20 -10.49 37.48
C SER A 280 6.09 -10.65 36.43
N GLY A 281 6.10 -11.76 35.67
CA GLY A 281 5.31 -11.92 34.44
C GLY A 281 3.80 -11.62 34.55
N ARG A 282 3.16 -11.92 35.69
CA ARG A 282 1.74 -11.59 35.92
C ARG A 282 1.47 -10.09 36.08
N THR A 283 2.43 -9.34 36.61
CA THR A 283 2.34 -7.89 36.77
C THR A 283 2.64 -7.17 35.46
N ALA A 284 3.51 -7.74 34.61
CA ALA A 284 3.79 -7.23 33.27
C ALA A 284 2.54 -7.23 32.36
N GLU A 285 1.73 -8.30 32.36
CA GLU A 285 0.49 -8.37 31.59
C GLU A 285 -0.52 -7.27 31.96
N HIS A 286 -0.68 -7.00 33.27
CA HIS A 286 -1.55 -5.94 33.76
C HIS A 286 -1.03 -4.56 33.36
N VAL A 287 0.28 -4.31 33.48
CA VAL A 287 0.91 -3.06 33.05
C VAL A 287 0.71 -2.82 31.55
N THR A 288 0.86 -3.85 30.73
CA THR A 288 0.61 -3.77 29.28
C THR A 288 -0.84 -3.40 28.97
N SER A 289 -1.81 -4.09 29.58
CA SER A 289 -3.24 -3.80 29.35
C SER A 289 -3.61 -2.36 29.72
N LEU A 290 -3.13 -1.87 30.87
CA LEU A 290 -3.37 -0.51 31.33
C LEU A 290 -2.68 0.53 30.43
N SER A 291 -1.43 0.27 30.03
CA SER A 291 -0.68 1.15 29.13
C SER A 291 -1.35 1.27 27.77
N LEU A 292 -1.88 0.17 27.23
CA LEU A 292 -2.64 0.18 25.98
C LEU A 292 -3.96 0.95 26.10
N SER A 293 -4.72 0.76 27.19
CA SER A 293 -5.95 1.53 27.43
C SER A 293 -5.67 3.03 27.54
N LEU A 294 -4.60 3.42 28.24
CA LEU A 294 -4.15 4.81 28.37
C LEU A 294 -3.73 5.36 27.00
N LEU A 295 -2.95 4.60 26.23
CA LEU A 295 -2.49 5.00 24.90
C LEU A 295 -3.67 5.28 23.97
N TRP A 296 -4.66 4.38 23.93
CA TRP A 296 -5.85 4.56 23.10
C TRP A 296 -6.67 5.77 23.53
N ALA A 297 -6.82 6.00 24.84
CA ALA A 297 -7.54 7.16 25.37
C ALA A 297 -6.84 8.49 25.03
N VAL A 298 -5.51 8.56 25.19
CA VAL A 298 -4.71 9.73 24.84
C VAL A 298 -4.77 9.98 23.34
N TYR A 299 -4.55 8.95 22.52
CA TYR A 299 -4.60 9.07 21.07
C TYR A 299 -5.98 9.52 20.56
N ALA A 300 -7.06 8.94 21.08
CA ALA A 300 -8.43 9.35 20.74
C ALA A 300 -8.73 10.79 21.15
N SER A 301 -8.23 11.21 22.33
CA SER A 301 -8.36 12.59 22.80
C SER A 301 -7.62 13.57 21.87
N LEU A 302 -6.41 13.23 21.43
CA LEU A 302 -5.65 14.03 20.47
C LEU A 302 -6.37 14.16 19.12
N ILE A 303 -6.93 13.07 18.59
CA ILE A 303 -7.74 13.11 17.35
C ILE A 303 -8.98 13.97 17.54
N LEU A 304 -9.66 13.85 18.68
CA LEU A 304 -10.85 14.64 18.98
C LEU A 304 -10.52 16.14 19.03
N VAL A 305 -9.47 16.51 19.77
CA VAL A 305 -8.97 17.89 19.86
C VAL A 305 -8.57 18.41 18.47
N ALA A 306 -7.81 17.64 17.70
CA ALA A 306 -7.45 17.96 16.32
C ALA A 306 -8.69 18.21 15.44
N GLY A 307 -9.71 17.34 15.54
CA GLY A 307 -10.96 17.48 14.80
C GLY A 307 -11.76 18.73 15.20
N ILE A 308 -11.69 19.14 16.46
CA ILE A 308 -12.30 20.38 16.97
C ILE A 308 -11.55 21.61 16.47
N VAL A 309 -10.21 21.63 16.62
CA VAL A 309 -9.34 22.74 16.22
C VAL A 309 -9.42 22.99 14.71
N TRP A 310 -9.33 21.93 13.90
CA TRP A 310 -9.41 22.04 12.44
C TRP A 310 -10.83 22.06 11.88
N ARG A 311 -11.87 21.98 12.73
CA ARG A 311 -13.29 21.97 12.35
C ARG A 311 -13.64 20.86 11.34
N TRP A 312 -12.96 19.72 11.39
CA TRP A 312 -13.21 18.58 10.51
C TRP A 312 -14.19 17.60 11.16
N ARG A 313 -15.46 17.69 10.76
CA ARG A 313 -16.56 16.86 11.29
C ARG A 313 -16.23 15.37 11.34
N HIS A 314 -15.69 14.82 10.26
CA HIS A 314 -15.38 13.39 10.18
C HIS A 314 -14.30 12.97 11.18
N VAL A 315 -13.26 13.79 11.35
CA VAL A 315 -12.17 13.54 12.32
C VAL A 315 -12.69 13.62 13.75
N ARG A 316 -13.55 14.59 14.05
CA ARG A 316 -14.18 14.73 15.37
C ARG A 316 -15.07 13.54 15.72
N LEU A 317 -15.91 13.09 14.78
CA LEU A 317 -16.75 11.90 14.98
C LEU A 317 -15.90 10.64 15.14
N ALA A 318 -14.82 10.50 14.35
CA ALA A 318 -13.88 9.39 14.48
C ALA A 318 -13.17 9.40 15.85
N GLY A 319 -12.70 10.56 16.33
CA GLY A 319 -12.09 10.71 17.65
C GLY A 319 -13.05 10.35 18.78
N LEU A 320 -14.31 10.80 18.70
CA LEU A 320 -15.35 10.44 19.67
C LEU A 320 -15.63 8.93 19.66
N GLY A 321 -15.76 8.32 18.48
CA GLY A 321 -15.96 6.88 18.33
C GLY A 321 -14.77 6.07 18.86
N LEU A 322 -13.55 6.53 18.59
CA LEU A 322 -12.34 5.89 19.08
C LEU A 322 -12.21 6.00 20.61
N LEU A 323 -12.61 7.13 21.20
CA LEU A 323 -12.59 7.36 22.66
C LEU A 323 -13.59 6.46 23.39
N ALA A 324 -14.70 6.10 22.75
CA ALA A 324 -15.66 5.16 23.31
C ALA A 324 -15.03 3.77 23.57
N ILE A 325 -14.05 3.34 22.76
CA ILE A 325 -13.43 2.01 22.88
C ILE A 325 -12.70 1.82 24.23
N PRO A 326 -11.70 2.64 24.62
CA PRO A 326 -11.02 2.49 25.90
C PRO A 326 -11.95 2.73 27.09
N VAL A 327 -12.94 3.63 26.96
CA VAL A 327 -13.96 3.83 28.00
C VAL A 327 -14.76 2.54 28.21
N LEU A 328 -15.30 1.96 27.14
CA LEU A 328 -16.04 0.69 27.23
C LEU A 328 -15.15 -0.44 27.75
N LYS A 329 -13.88 -0.52 27.33
CA LYS A 329 -12.92 -1.52 27.84
C LYS A 329 -12.73 -1.39 29.36
N LEU A 330 -12.49 -0.17 29.86
CA LEU A 330 -12.38 0.12 31.29
C LEU A 330 -13.61 -0.39 32.07
N PHE A 331 -14.80 -0.18 31.54
CA PHE A 331 -16.03 -0.58 32.22
C PHE A 331 -16.41 -2.05 32.02
N LEU A 332 -16.11 -2.67 30.89
CA LEU A 332 -16.52 -4.05 30.57
C LEU A 332 -15.48 -5.10 30.90
N VAL A 333 -14.21 -4.72 31.01
CA VAL A 333 -13.11 -5.65 31.30
C VAL A 333 -12.54 -5.33 32.68
N ASP A 334 -12.15 -4.07 32.90
CA ASP A 334 -11.44 -3.71 34.13
C ASP A 334 -12.39 -3.67 35.35
N SER A 335 -13.69 -3.38 35.16
CA SER A 335 -14.67 -3.44 36.26
C SER A 335 -14.96 -4.86 36.78
N PHE A 336 -14.66 -5.90 35.99
CA PHE A 336 -14.84 -7.29 36.42
C PHE A 336 -13.73 -7.76 37.36
N ALA A 337 -12.58 -7.09 37.37
CA ALA A 337 -11.52 -7.33 38.34
C ALA A 337 -11.82 -6.75 39.73
N LEU A 338 -12.84 -5.88 39.85
CA LEU A 338 -13.25 -5.27 41.12
C LEU A 338 -14.14 -6.21 41.93
N GLU A 339 -14.10 -6.08 43.26
CA GLU A 339 -15.02 -6.76 44.16
C GLU A 339 -16.48 -6.40 43.82
N GLN A 340 -17.40 -7.32 44.15
CA GLN A 340 -18.79 -7.28 43.66
C GLN A 340 -19.52 -5.96 43.95
N GLY A 341 -19.25 -5.32 45.10
CA GLY A 341 -19.82 -4.02 45.45
C GLY A 341 -19.36 -2.88 44.54
N TYR A 342 -18.06 -2.80 44.25
CA TYR A 342 -17.49 -1.78 43.37
C TYR A 342 -17.92 -1.95 41.92
N ARG A 343 -18.10 -3.19 41.46
CA ARG A 343 -18.63 -3.49 40.12
C ARG A 343 -20.03 -2.92 39.94
N VAL A 344 -20.93 -3.14 40.90
CA VAL A 344 -22.30 -2.61 40.86
C VAL A 344 -22.31 -1.08 40.89
N ALA A 345 -21.49 -0.46 41.75
CA ALA A 345 -21.36 0.99 41.82
C ALA A 345 -20.82 1.60 40.51
N ALA A 346 -19.85 0.95 39.86
CA ALA A 346 -19.30 1.39 38.58
C ALA A 346 -20.34 1.36 37.46
N PHE A 347 -21.14 0.30 37.35
CA PHE A 347 -22.21 0.20 36.35
C PHE A 347 -23.36 1.19 36.60
N LEU A 348 -23.74 1.41 37.86
CA LEU A 348 -24.75 2.43 38.20
C LEU A 348 -24.27 3.84 37.88
N SER A 349 -23.00 4.15 38.18
CA SER A 349 -22.39 5.45 37.85
C SER A 349 -22.33 5.67 36.34
N LEU A 350 -21.92 4.64 35.58
CA LEU A 350 -21.90 4.69 34.12
C LEU A 350 -23.31 4.89 33.56
N GLY A 351 -24.30 4.14 34.04
CA GLY A 351 -25.70 4.30 33.64
C GLY A 351 -26.21 5.71 33.92
N GLY A 352 -25.88 6.27 35.08
CA GLY A 352 -26.19 7.66 35.42
C GLY A 352 -25.52 8.67 34.47
N ILE A 353 -24.23 8.49 34.16
CA ILE A 353 -23.49 9.34 33.22
C ILE A 353 -24.07 9.25 31.82
N LEU A 354 -24.45 8.06 31.35
CA LEU A 354 -25.05 7.86 30.02
C LEU A 354 -26.45 8.48 29.94
N LEU A 355 -27.27 8.36 31.00
CA LEU A 355 -28.58 9.01 31.07
C LEU A 355 -28.44 10.54 31.12
N ALA A 356 -27.50 11.06 31.93
CA ALA A 356 -27.21 12.48 31.98
C ALA A 356 -26.68 12.98 30.62
N GLY A 357 -25.77 12.23 29.99
CA GLY A 357 -25.23 12.53 28.67
C GLY A 357 -26.30 12.49 27.58
N GLY A 358 -27.21 11.51 27.60
CA GLY A 358 -28.35 11.43 26.71
C GLY A 358 -29.34 12.58 26.91
N PHE A 359 -29.60 12.96 28.16
CA PHE A 359 -30.42 14.12 28.50
C PHE A 359 -29.76 15.44 28.04
N LEU A 360 -28.45 15.61 28.26
CA LEU A 360 -27.66 16.74 27.77
C LEU A 360 -27.68 16.79 26.24
N TYR A 361 -27.53 15.65 25.57
CA TYR A 361 -27.62 15.54 24.12
C TYR A 361 -28.99 15.98 23.60
N GLN A 362 -30.07 15.54 24.26
CA GLN A 362 -31.42 15.91 23.88
C GLN A 362 -31.69 17.40 24.14
N ARG A 363 -31.25 17.92 25.29
CA ARG A 363 -31.44 19.30 25.74
C ARG A 363 -30.65 20.31 24.90
N PHE A 364 -29.42 19.98 24.55
CA PHE A 364 -28.53 20.80 23.72
C PHE A 364 -28.42 20.27 22.29
N SER A 365 -29.44 19.53 21.85
CA SER A 365 -29.45 18.91 20.52
C SER A 365 -29.21 19.93 19.41
N GLY A 366 -29.70 21.17 19.54
CA GLY A 366 -29.39 22.26 18.62
C GLY A 366 -27.90 22.59 18.55
N ALA A 367 -27.29 22.98 19.67
CA ALA A 367 -25.88 23.37 19.74
C ALA A 367 -24.92 22.20 19.45
N ILE A 368 -25.26 20.99 19.86
CA ILE A 368 -24.47 19.78 19.57
C ILE A 368 -24.64 19.38 18.11
N ARG A 369 -25.83 19.54 17.51
CA ARG A 369 -26.05 19.24 16.10
C ARG A 369 -25.41 20.28 15.20
N GLU A 370 -25.42 21.55 15.57
CA GLU A 370 -24.63 22.61 14.94
C GLU A 370 -23.14 22.29 15.04
N PHE A 371 -22.64 22.04 16.25
CA PHE A 371 -21.26 21.61 16.47
C PHE A 371 -20.90 20.37 15.64
N LEU A 372 -21.74 19.32 15.61
CA LEU A 372 -21.46 18.06 14.92
C LEU A 372 -21.70 18.07 13.41
N PHE A 373 -22.69 18.80 12.87
CA PHE A 373 -23.22 18.64 11.50
C PHE A 373 -23.11 19.88 10.59
N GLU A 374 -22.71 21.05 11.08
CA GLU A 374 -22.72 22.28 10.29
C GLU A 374 -21.74 22.21 9.11
N HIS A 375 -22.27 21.92 7.91
CA HIS A 375 -21.82 22.36 6.57
C HIS A 375 -22.66 21.80 5.39
N ASN A 376 -23.81 21.16 5.62
CA ASN A 376 -24.60 20.57 4.50
C ASN A 376 -25.76 21.44 3.99
N GLU A 377 -25.98 22.66 4.50
CA GLU A 377 -27.20 23.44 4.19
C GLU A 377 -26.97 24.81 3.54
N SER A 378 -25.73 25.24 3.25
CA SER A 378 -25.48 26.52 2.57
C SER A 378 -25.49 26.42 1.03
N GLY A 379 -26.31 25.53 0.46
CA GLY A 379 -26.34 25.28 -0.99
C GLY A 379 -27.72 25.10 -1.62
N LEU A 380 -28.82 25.25 -0.86
CA LEU A 380 -30.17 24.92 -1.37
C LEU A 380 -31.23 26.02 -1.22
N HIS A 381 -30.85 27.24 -0.82
CA HIS A 381 -31.80 28.36 -0.72
C HIS A 381 -31.25 29.66 -1.29
N THR A 382 -30.98 29.69 -2.60
CA THR A 382 -31.01 30.94 -3.38
C THR A 382 -31.59 30.65 -4.75
N ASN A 383 -32.92 30.67 -4.86
CA ASN A 383 -33.68 31.21 -5.99
C ASN A 383 -35.15 30.80 -5.88
N THR A 384 -35.93 31.64 -5.19
CA THR A 384 -37.31 31.99 -5.58
C THR A 384 -37.68 33.23 -4.79
N ASN A 385 -37.49 34.40 -5.40
CA ASN A 385 -38.51 35.45 -5.55
C ASN A 385 -37.96 36.57 -6.42
#